data_AF-A0A965G1G3-F1
#
_entry.id   AF-A0A965G1G3-F1
#
_cell.length_a   1.000
_cell.length_b   1.000
_cell.length_c   1.000
_cell.angle_alpha   90.00
_cell.angle_beta   90.00
_cell.angle_gamma   90.00
#
_symmetry.space_group_name_H-M   'P 1'
#
loop_
_entity.id
_entity.type
_entity.pdbx_description
1 polymer ?
#
loop_
_entity_poly.entity_id
_entity_poly.type
_entity_poly.pdbx_seq_one_letter_code
_entity_poly.pdbx_strand_id
1 'polypeptide(L)'
;MGARAGVEIGAWALDEVRAKMASGELLPSDNYWKPGMAAWLTLAVLPDSVRVLPFPRPAEKGANLLDGMLGRQSYQAGLLAVWDKLSKMPAQCLISDDDWLALGEKLGYDVRKRCRDDLIKWYRQAFESYLSDRYFDPLEKADLGSLARSFGLDAPAAEAIHGEAFASYCRIGMLTVLLRDIPPQQKREQIDLLGKEVPLSDVKIKETMGEAFRSYFDQHLKTLMQQEDGGEVMDPAAFAA
;
A
#
# COMPACT_ATOMS: atom_id res chain seq x y z
N MET A 1 19.98 -4.52 7.29
CA MET A 1 21.44 -4.47 7.08
C MET A 1 21.77 -3.21 6.32
N GLY A 2 22.81 -2.49 6.72
CA GLY A 2 23.33 -1.29 6.07
C GLY A 2 24.68 -1.58 5.42
N ALA A 3 24.97 -0.96 4.28
CA ALA A 3 26.22 -1.14 3.55
C ALA A 3 26.74 0.17 2.94
N ARG A 4 28.06 0.38 2.97
CA ARG A 4 28.75 1.51 2.35
C ARG A 4 29.81 0.98 1.39
N ALA A 5 29.78 1.44 0.14
CA ALA A 5 30.71 0.99 -0.91
C ALA A 5 30.83 -0.55 -1.03
N GLY A 6 29.73 -1.27 -0.85
CA GLY A 6 29.69 -2.74 -0.93
C GLY A 6 30.14 -3.49 0.33
N VAL A 7 30.48 -2.78 1.40
CA VAL A 7 30.86 -3.38 2.69
C VAL A 7 29.70 -3.22 3.67
N GLU A 8 29.31 -4.31 4.33
CA GLU A 8 28.31 -4.25 5.41
C GLU A 8 28.88 -3.46 6.59
N ILE A 9 28.15 -2.42 7.00
CA ILE A 9 28.54 -1.53 8.10
C ILE A 9 27.76 -1.80 9.38
N GLY A 10 26.69 -2.61 9.30
CA GLY A 10 25.96 -3.10 10.48
C GLY A 10 24.50 -3.44 10.19
N ALA A 11 23.82 -3.94 11.22
CA ALA A 11 22.39 -4.20 11.22
C ALA A 11 21.75 -3.45 12.39
N TRP A 12 20.81 -2.57 12.08
CA TRP A 12 20.16 -1.69 13.04
C TRP A 12 18.65 -1.69 12.81
N ALA A 13 17.90 -1.41 13.86
CA ALA A 13 16.47 -1.10 13.74
C ALA A 13 16.26 0.24 13.01
N LEU A 14 15.07 0.45 12.43
CA LEU A 14 14.78 1.66 11.65
C LEU A 14 15.00 2.96 12.45
N ASP A 15 14.63 2.96 13.72
CA ASP A 15 14.79 4.15 14.58
C ASP A 15 16.25 4.45 14.89
N GLU A 16 17.09 3.41 15.00
CA GLU A 16 18.54 3.56 15.14
C GLU A 16 19.18 4.06 13.84
N VAL A 17 18.74 3.55 12.68
CA VAL A 17 19.18 4.06 11.37
C VAL A 17 18.85 5.54 11.24
N ARG A 18 17.64 5.96 11.62
CA ARG A 18 17.21 7.37 11.62
C ARG A 18 18.05 8.22 12.56
N ALA A 19 18.29 7.76 13.79
CA ALA A 19 19.14 8.47 14.75
C ALA A 19 20.58 8.63 14.23
N LYS A 20 21.11 7.60 13.58
CA LYS A 20 22.45 7.61 12.98
C LYS A 20 22.54 8.46 11.72
N MET A 21 21.47 8.58 10.93
CA MET A 21 21.39 9.53 9.83
C MET A 21 21.33 10.98 10.35
N ALA A 22 20.57 11.22 11.43
CA ALA A 22 20.50 12.54 12.06
C ALA A 22 21.81 12.98 12.71
N SER A 23 22.61 12.04 13.25
CA SER A 23 23.94 12.31 13.80
C SER A 23 25.05 12.37 12.73
N GLY A 24 24.74 12.03 11.47
CA GLY A 24 25.70 11.97 10.36
C GLY A 24 26.60 10.72 10.35
N GLU A 25 26.35 9.73 11.22
CA GLU A 25 27.07 8.45 11.24
C GLU A 25 26.74 7.60 10.00
N LEU A 26 25.47 7.64 9.57
CA LEU A 26 24.99 7.08 8.30
C LEU A 26 24.71 8.20 7.29
N LEU A 27 25.01 7.93 6.02
CA LEU A 27 24.87 8.86 4.91
C LEU A 27 23.66 8.48 4.06
N PRO A 28 22.95 9.44 3.43
CA PRO A 28 21.88 9.14 2.48
C PRO A 28 22.32 8.24 1.32
N SER A 29 23.60 8.25 0.97
CA SER A 29 24.21 7.39 -0.06
C SER A 29 24.53 5.97 0.40
N ASP A 30 24.43 5.67 1.70
CA ASP A 30 24.56 4.30 2.19
C ASP A 30 23.38 3.46 1.73
N ASN A 31 23.60 2.17 1.57
CA ASN A 31 22.56 1.24 1.13
C ASN A 31 21.95 0.52 2.32
N TYR A 32 20.67 0.16 2.21
CA TYR A 32 20.03 -0.75 3.14
C TYR A 32 19.25 -1.83 2.40
N TRP A 33 19.17 -2.97 3.07
CA TRP A 33 18.36 -4.10 2.65
C TRP A 33 17.74 -4.77 3.86
N LYS A 34 16.51 -5.25 3.68
CA LYS A 34 15.80 -6.09 4.65
C LYS A 34 15.13 -7.27 3.95
N PRO A 35 14.89 -8.37 4.68
CA PRO A 35 14.18 -9.51 4.12
C PRO A 35 12.88 -9.09 3.42
N GLY A 36 12.69 -9.55 2.18
CA GLY A 36 11.55 -9.20 1.33
C GLY A 36 11.81 -8.07 0.32
N MET A 37 12.94 -7.37 0.38
CA MET A 37 13.30 -6.38 -0.67
C MET A 37 13.90 -7.07 -1.90
N ALA A 38 13.45 -6.66 -3.09
CA ALA A 38 13.94 -7.17 -4.37
C ALA A 38 15.38 -6.70 -4.69
N ALA A 39 15.80 -5.56 -4.14
CA ALA A 39 17.13 -4.99 -4.34
C ALA A 39 17.54 -4.16 -3.11
N TRP A 40 18.83 -3.81 -3.02
CA TRP A 40 19.32 -2.79 -2.11
C TRP A 40 18.78 -1.41 -2.53
N LEU A 41 18.40 -0.59 -1.55
CA LEU A 41 18.02 0.80 -1.78
C LEU A 41 18.95 1.73 -1.01
N THR A 42 19.05 2.99 -1.42
CA THR A 42 19.81 4.00 -0.67
C THR A 42 19.02 4.47 0.55
N LEU A 43 19.71 4.85 1.62
CA LEU A 43 19.10 5.43 2.83
C LEU A 43 18.37 6.75 2.51
N ALA A 44 18.69 7.43 1.41
CA ALA A 44 17.97 8.60 0.91
C ALA A 44 16.49 8.36 0.62
N VAL A 45 16.07 7.11 0.40
CA VAL A 45 14.64 6.78 0.22
C VAL A 45 13.91 6.65 1.57
N LEU A 46 14.66 6.55 2.68
CA LEU A 46 14.04 6.64 3.99
C LEU A 46 13.59 8.09 4.15
N PRO A 47 12.29 8.34 4.36
CA PRO A 47 11.80 9.69 4.44
C PRO A 47 12.54 10.44 5.55
N ASP A 48 12.97 11.67 5.23
CA ASP A 48 13.35 12.66 6.24
C ASP A 48 12.24 12.78 7.30
N SER A 49 12.58 13.35 8.45
CA SER A 49 11.64 13.64 9.54
C SER A 49 10.38 14.46 9.15
N VAL A 50 10.31 14.94 7.91
CA VAL A 50 9.08 15.43 7.28
C VAL A 50 8.37 14.26 6.60
N ARG A 51 7.45 13.64 7.33
CA ARG A 51 6.59 12.60 6.78
C ARG A 51 5.78 13.14 5.60
N VAL A 52 5.91 12.50 4.44
CA VAL A 52 5.10 12.76 3.24
C VAL A 52 3.78 12.01 3.35
N LEU A 53 2.65 12.66 3.02
CA LEU A 53 1.36 11.99 2.97
C LEU A 53 1.38 10.90 1.88
N PRO A 54 0.79 9.72 2.14
CA PRO A 54 0.85 8.57 1.21
C PRO A 54 -0.11 8.70 0.01
N PHE A 55 -0.69 9.89 -0.20
CA PHE A 55 -1.57 10.22 -1.31
C PHE A 55 -1.25 11.62 -1.85
N PRO A 56 -1.39 11.84 -3.17
CA PRO A 56 -0.95 13.07 -3.80
C PRO A 56 -1.83 14.26 -3.41
N ARG A 57 -1.22 15.45 -3.36
CA ARG A 57 -1.96 16.70 -3.29
C ARG A 57 -2.84 16.83 -4.54
N PRO A 58 -4.14 17.21 -4.42
CA PRO A 58 -4.94 17.56 -5.58
C PRO A 58 -4.24 18.63 -6.43
N ALA A 59 -4.29 18.49 -7.76
CA ALA A 59 -3.85 19.57 -8.64
C ALA A 59 -4.74 20.80 -8.43
N GLU A 60 -4.18 22.01 -8.48
CA GLU A 60 -4.96 23.24 -8.57
C GLU A 60 -5.42 23.39 -10.03
N LYS A 61 -6.71 23.18 -10.31
CA LYS A 61 -7.26 23.52 -11.63
C LYS A 61 -7.68 24.98 -11.59
N GLY A 62 -7.19 25.76 -12.55
CA GLY A 62 -7.66 27.12 -12.78
C GLY A 62 -9.18 27.10 -12.93
N ALA A 63 -9.86 28.03 -12.25
CA ALA A 63 -11.30 28.17 -12.27
C ALA A 63 -11.83 28.29 -13.70
N ASN A 64 -12.50 27.26 -14.24
CA ASN A 64 -13.31 27.46 -15.44
C ASN A 64 -14.62 28.12 -15.04
N LEU A 65 -15.16 28.99 -15.90
CA LEU A 65 -16.40 29.74 -15.69
C LEU A 65 -17.59 28.84 -15.28
N LEU A 66 -17.60 27.60 -15.77
CA LEU A 66 -18.64 26.59 -15.48
C LEU A 66 -18.47 25.90 -14.12
N ASP A 67 -17.28 25.94 -13.52
CA ASP A 67 -17.02 25.28 -12.23
C ASP A 67 -17.63 26.05 -11.04
N GLY A 68 -17.84 27.36 -11.20
CA GLY A 68 -18.60 28.19 -10.26
C GLY A 68 -20.11 27.95 -10.34
N MET A 69 -20.65 27.69 -11.55
CA MET A 69 -22.08 27.37 -11.75
C MET A 69 -22.45 25.94 -11.34
N LEU A 70 -21.52 24.99 -11.43
CA LEU A 70 -21.77 23.56 -11.12
C LEU A 70 -21.32 23.15 -9.71
N GLY A 71 -20.83 24.08 -8.88
CA GLY A 71 -20.33 23.77 -7.54
C GLY A 71 -19.13 22.81 -7.55
N ARG A 72 -18.27 22.90 -8.58
CA ARG A 72 -17.02 22.14 -8.72
C ARG A 72 -15.84 22.88 -8.09
N GLN A 73 -15.83 24.21 -8.14
CA GLN A 73 -14.86 25.05 -7.42
C GLN A 73 -14.92 24.83 -5.90
N SER A 74 -16.12 24.54 -5.34
CA SER A 74 -16.27 24.24 -3.93
C SER A 74 -15.61 22.90 -3.59
N TYR A 75 -15.99 21.81 -4.24
CA TYR A 75 -15.47 20.47 -3.94
C TYR A 75 -13.93 20.35 -3.99
N GLN A 76 -13.27 20.91 -5.01
CA GLN A 76 -11.81 20.82 -5.16
C GLN A 76 -11.06 21.66 -4.11
N ALA A 77 -11.60 22.83 -3.75
CA ALA A 77 -11.10 23.64 -2.66
C ALA A 77 -11.20 22.90 -1.31
N GLY A 78 -12.25 22.11 -1.12
CA GLY A 78 -12.42 21.21 0.03
C GLY A 78 -11.29 20.20 0.14
N LEU A 79 -11.02 19.44 -0.92
CA LEU A 79 -9.92 18.46 -0.93
C LEU A 79 -8.56 19.12 -0.69
N LEU A 80 -8.28 20.24 -1.35
CA LEU A 80 -7.04 20.99 -1.14
C LEU A 80 -6.88 21.43 0.32
N ALA A 81 -7.94 21.97 0.93
CA ALA A 81 -7.90 22.41 2.32
C ALA A 81 -7.69 21.25 3.30
N VAL A 82 -8.28 20.08 3.03
CA VAL A 82 -8.05 18.85 3.82
C VAL A 82 -6.59 18.40 3.69
N TRP A 83 -6.06 18.33 2.47
CA TRP A 83 -4.68 17.94 2.23
C TRP A 83 -3.69 18.90 2.89
N ASP A 84 -3.89 20.22 2.73
CA ASP A 84 -3.05 21.26 3.33
C ASP A 84 -3.11 21.26 4.86
N LYS A 85 -4.18 20.72 5.45
CA LYS A 85 -4.30 20.54 6.90
C LYS A 85 -3.55 19.31 7.36
N LEU A 86 -3.74 18.18 6.69
CA LEU A 86 -3.03 16.93 6.97
C LEU A 86 -1.50 17.07 6.79
N SER A 87 -1.05 17.84 5.80
CA SER A 87 0.39 18.06 5.56
C SER A 87 1.08 18.83 6.68
N LYS A 88 0.32 19.58 7.48
CA LYS A 88 0.79 20.29 8.68
C LYS A 88 0.65 19.47 9.97
N MET A 89 0.02 18.30 9.89
CA MET A 89 -0.24 17.38 11.00
C MET A 89 0.42 16.01 10.76
N PRO A 90 1.76 15.95 10.61
CA PRO A 90 2.45 14.74 10.16
C PRO A 90 2.44 13.60 11.18
N ALA A 91 2.31 13.91 12.48
CA ALA A 91 2.10 12.94 13.54
C ALA A 91 0.61 12.93 13.88
N GLN A 92 -0.05 11.79 13.72
CA GLN A 92 -1.46 11.50 14.04
C GLN A 92 -2.44 11.54 12.86
N CYS A 93 -2.17 12.21 11.73
CA CYS A 93 -3.09 12.23 10.57
C CYS A 93 -4.58 12.39 10.96
N LEU A 94 -4.86 13.19 11.99
CA LEU A 94 -6.16 13.31 12.63
C LEU A 94 -6.73 14.71 12.36
N ILE A 95 -7.90 14.76 11.74
CA ILE A 95 -8.72 15.97 11.62
C ILE A 95 -9.84 15.83 12.64
N SER A 96 -9.84 16.72 13.64
CA SER A 96 -10.89 16.75 14.67
C SER A 96 -12.24 17.20 14.10
N ASP A 97 -13.33 16.97 14.83
CA ASP A 97 -14.65 17.47 14.40
C ASP A 97 -14.69 19.01 14.39
N ASP A 98 -14.01 19.69 15.32
CA ASP A 98 -13.86 21.15 15.33
C ASP A 98 -13.11 21.63 14.07
N ASP A 99 -12.09 20.89 13.65
CA ASP A 99 -11.35 21.19 12.43
C ASP A 99 -12.19 21.01 11.17
N TRP A 100 -13.07 20.01 11.15
CA TRP A 100 -14.04 19.81 10.07
C TRP A 100 -15.10 20.91 10.04
N LEU A 101 -15.59 21.34 11.20
CA LEU A 101 -16.53 22.46 11.33
C LEU A 101 -15.90 23.75 10.82
N ALA A 102 -14.68 24.07 11.24
CA ALA A 102 -13.96 25.27 10.78
C ALA A 102 -13.70 25.26 9.26
N LEU A 103 -13.40 24.09 8.68
CA LEU A 103 -13.30 23.93 7.23
C LEU A 103 -14.65 24.17 6.54
N GLY A 104 -15.74 23.66 7.12
CA GLY A 104 -17.08 23.84 6.60
C GLY A 104 -17.58 25.28 6.66
N GLU A 105 -17.31 25.99 7.74
CA GLU A 105 -17.62 27.43 7.89
C GLU A 105 -16.86 28.27 6.86
N LYS A 106 -15.57 27.99 6.67
CA LYS A 106 -14.72 28.70 5.71
C LYS A 106 -15.18 28.50 4.26
N LEU A 107 -15.64 27.31 3.93
CA LEU A 107 -15.96 26.91 2.55
C LEU A 107 -17.47 26.96 2.23
N GLY A 108 -18.32 27.10 3.24
CA GLY A 108 -19.78 27.22 3.10
C GLY A 108 -20.52 25.90 2.89
N TYR A 109 -19.90 24.74 3.16
CA TYR A 109 -20.53 23.42 3.04
C TYR A 109 -19.80 22.36 3.88
N ASP A 110 -20.47 21.25 4.20
CA ASP A 110 -19.87 20.10 4.87
C ASP A 110 -18.84 19.40 3.95
N VAL A 111 -17.55 19.67 4.18
CA VAL A 111 -16.45 19.17 3.36
C VAL A 111 -16.33 17.65 3.42
N ARG A 112 -16.47 17.06 4.60
CA ARG A 112 -16.33 15.61 4.82
C ARG A 112 -17.41 14.85 4.07
N LYS A 113 -18.65 15.32 4.12
CA LYS A 113 -19.78 14.73 3.38
C LYS A 113 -19.65 14.94 1.87
N ARG A 114 -19.28 16.16 1.44
CA ARG A 114 -19.16 16.51 0.02
C ARG A 114 -18.01 15.79 -0.68
N CYS A 115 -16.90 15.54 0.03
CA CYS A 115 -15.69 14.94 -0.53
C CYS A 115 -15.52 13.45 -0.21
N ARG A 116 -16.55 12.79 0.33
CA ARG A 116 -16.50 11.43 0.90
C ARG A 116 -15.79 10.41 0.01
N ASP A 117 -16.16 10.34 -1.28
CA ASP A 117 -15.64 9.33 -2.20
C ASP A 117 -14.11 9.46 -2.39
N ASP A 118 -13.60 10.68 -2.41
CA ASP A 118 -12.17 10.93 -2.63
C ASP A 118 -11.36 10.83 -1.34
N LEU A 119 -11.97 11.11 -0.19
CA LEU A 119 -11.40 10.74 1.11
C LEU A 119 -11.26 9.21 1.24
N ILE A 120 -12.25 8.44 0.75
CA ILE A 120 -12.18 6.97 0.70
C ILE A 120 -11.08 6.50 -0.25
N LYS A 121 -10.92 7.14 -1.42
CA LYS A 121 -9.81 6.85 -2.34
C LYS A 121 -8.45 7.15 -1.72
N TRP A 122 -8.31 8.28 -1.03
CA TRP A 122 -7.08 8.61 -0.30
C TRP A 122 -6.77 7.62 0.81
N TYR A 123 -7.79 7.18 1.53
CA TYR A 123 -7.63 6.12 2.53
C TYR A 123 -7.10 4.82 1.91
N ARG A 124 -7.69 4.40 0.78
CA ARG A 124 -7.22 3.23 0.03
C ARG A 124 -5.77 3.42 -0.45
N GLN A 125 -5.44 4.56 -1.04
CA GLN A 125 -4.08 4.88 -1.48
C GLN A 125 -3.08 4.88 -0.33
N ALA A 126 -3.47 5.40 0.84
CA ALA A 126 -2.65 5.35 2.03
C ALA A 126 -2.32 3.91 2.43
N PHE A 127 -3.35 3.08 2.51
CA PHE A 127 -3.20 1.66 2.83
C PHE A 127 -2.34 0.92 1.79
N GLU A 128 -2.61 1.12 0.50
CA GLU A 128 -1.84 0.50 -0.59
C GLU A 128 -0.38 0.93 -0.61
N SER A 129 -0.10 2.20 -0.35
CA SER A 129 1.27 2.71 -0.23
C SER A 129 2.01 1.97 0.87
N TYR A 130 1.44 1.89 2.08
CA TYR A 130 2.05 1.18 3.20
C TYR A 130 2.19 -0.33 2.93
N LEU A 131 1.17 -0.94 2.32
CA LEU A 131 1.18 -2.36 1.96
C LEU A 131 2.26 -2.71 0.92
N SER A 132 2.48 -1.83 -0.06
CA SER A 132 3.51 -2.01 -1.09
C SER A 132 4.93 -1.93 -0.53
N ASP A 133 5.10 -1.22 0.60
CA ASP A 133 6.38 -0.76 1.11
C ASP A 133 6.82 -1.49 2.38
N ARG A 134 6.34 -2.73 2.57
CA ARG A 134 6.68 -3.73 3.63
C ARG A 134 5.67 -3.81 4.79
N TYR A 135 6.04 -4.54 5.86
CA TYR A 135 5.29 -4.63 7.12
C TYR A 135 4.89 -3.27 7.64
N PHE A 136 3.61 -3.11 7.99
CA PHE A 136 3.12 -1.92 8.67
C PHE A 136 3.85 -1.74 10.00
N ASP A 137 4.57 -0.63 10.15
CA ASP A 137 5.08 -0.25 11.45
C ASP A 137 3.94 0.22 12.39
N PRO A 138 4.13 0.23 13.72
CA PRO A 138 3.07 0.63 14.65
C PRO A 138 2.57 2.06 14.43
N LEU A 139 3.41 2.96 13.90
CA LEU A 139 3.04 4.33 13.61
C LEU A 139 2.10 4.37 12.39
N GLU A 140 2.44 3.68 11.30
CA GLU A 140 1.58 3.56 10.11
C GLU A 140 0.20 3.00 10.45
N LYS A 141 0.13 2.00 11.35
CA LYS A 141 -1.16 1.47 11.86
C LYS A 141 -1.95 2.55 12.62
N ALA A 142 -1.29 3.30 13.49
CA ALA A 142 -1.92 4.37 14.25
C ALA A 142 -2.43 5.50 13.35
N ASP A 143 -1.68 5.84 12.30
CA ASP A 143 -2.06 6.88 11.36
C ASP A 143 -3.16 6.44 10.41
N LEU A 144 -3.16 5.19 9.95
CA LEU A 144 -4.32 4.63 9.25
C LEU A 144 -5.57 4.67 10.13
N GLY A 145 -5.47 4.23 11.39
CA GLY A 145 -6.58 4.30 12.33
C GLY A 145 -7.08 5.74 12.56
N SER A 146 -6.20 6.72 12.45
CA SER A 146 -6.55 8.13 12.61
C SER A 146 -7.10 8.76 11.33
N LEU A 147 -6.60 8.38 10.15
CA LEU A 147 -7.18 8.74 8.86
C LEU A 147 -8.58 8.17 8.71
N ALA A 148 -8.79 6.89 9.07
CA ALA A 148 -10.11 6.27 9.05
C ALA A 148 -11.12 7.08 9.87
N ARG A 149 -10.75 7.41 11.12
CA ARG A 149 -11.57 8.26 11.99
C ARG A 149 -11.81 9.63 11.40
N SER A 150 -10.77 10.30 10.90
CA SER A 150 -10.88 11.62 10.26
C SER A 150 -11.85 11.61 9.08
N PHE A 151 -11.80 10.57 8.26
CA PHE A 151 -12.62 10.46 7.05
C PHE A 151 -14.02 9.89 7.32
N GLY A 152 -14.27 9.37 8.52
CA GLY A 152 -15.60 8.86 8.92
C GLY A 152 -15.84 7.43 8.48
N LEU A 153 -14.76 6.66 8.42
CA LEU A 153 -14.81 5.21 8.27
C LEU A 153 -14.89 4.60 9.67
N ASP A 154 -15.88 3.73 9.86
CA ASP A 154 -15.92 2.83 11.00
C ASP A 154 -14.96 1.64 10.75
N ALA A 155 -14.74 0.83 11.80
CA ALA A 155 -13.82 -0.30 11.71
C ALA A 155 -14.20 -1.30 10.60
N PRO A 156 -15.48 -1.70 10.42
CA PRO A 156 -15.88 -2.57 9.33
C PRO A 156 -15.62 -1.99 7.94
N ALA A 157 -15.92 -0.71 7.71
CA ALA A 157 -15.67 -0.08 6.42
C ALA A 157 -14.17 0.04 6.11
N ALA A 158 -13.36 0.35 7.12
CA ALA A 158 -11.91 0.35 6.98
C ALA A 158 -11.35 -1.05 6.66
N GLU A 159 -11.80 -2.08 7.39
CA GLU A 159 -11.39 -3.48 7.16
C GLU A 159 -11.79 -3.99 5.78
N ALA A 160 -12.96 -3.60 5.26
CA ALA A 160 -13.38 -3.94 3.90
C ALA A 160 -12.41 -3.38 2.85
N ILE A 161 -12.01 -2.10 2.98
CA ILE A 161 -11.05 -1.46 2.07
C ILE A 161 -9.68 -2.15 2.17
N HIS A 162 -9.23 -2.46 3.39
CA HIS A 162 -7.98 -3.20 3.60
C HIS A 162 -8.02 -4.57 2.92
N GLY A 163 -9.13 -5.30 3.06
CA GLY A 163 -9.31 -6.64 2.51
C GLY A 163 -9.24 -6.65 0.98
N GLU A 164 -9.86 -5.68 0.31
CA GLU A 164 -9.81 -5.55 -1.15
C GLU A 164 -8.38 -5.30 -1.65
N ALA A 165 -7.68 -4.33 -1.06
CA ALA A 165 -6.31 -4.00 -1.45
C ALA A 165 -5.33 -5.14 -1.11
N PHE A 166 -5.52 -5.79 0.05
CA PHE A 166 -4.75 -6.95 0.46
C PHE A 166 -4.95 -8.14 -0.48
N ALA A 167 -6.16 -8.39 -0.99
CA ALA A 167 -6.39 -9.50 -1.93
C ALA A 167 -5.58 -9.37 -3.22
N SER A 168 -5.45 -8.15 -3.76
CA SER A 168 -4.62 -7.90 -4.94
C SER A 168 -3.14 -8.14 -4.64
N TYR A 169 -2.64 -7.53 -3.56
CA TYR A 169 -1.26 -7.69 -3.09
C TYR A 169 -0.91 -9.15 -2.81
N CYS A 170 -1.75 -9.85 -2.06
CA CYS A 170 -1.57 -11.24 -1.67
C CYS A 170 -1.49 -12.16 -2.89
N ARG A 171 -2.34 -11.95 -3.91
CA ARG A 171 -2.32 -12.74 -5.15
C ARG A 171 -0.99 -12.57 -5.90
N ILE A 172 -0.54 -11.33 -6.06
CA ILE A 172 0.73 -11.02 -6.76
C ILE A 172 1.93 -11.55 -5.99
N GLY A 173 1.98 -11.30 -4.68
CA GLY A 173 3.05 -11.77 -3.80
C GLY A 173 3.15 -13.29 -3.78
N MET A 174 2.02 -13.97 -3.65
CA MET A 174 1.97 -15.43 -3.63
C MET A 174 2.41 -16.04 -4.97
N LEU A 175 1.92 -15.52 -6.11
CA LEU A 175 2.38 -15.94 -7.43
C LEU A 175 3.90 -15.80 -7.57
N THR A 176 4.43 -14.65 -7.14
CA THR A 176 5.87 -14.37 -7.19
C THR A 176 6.67 -15.39 -6.38
N VAL A 177 6.24 -15.71 -5.15
CA VAL A 177 6.92 -16.71 -4.31
C VAL A 177 6.84 -18.10 -4.92
N LEU A 178 5.68 -18.50 -5.45
CA LEU A 178 5.46 -19.83 -6.01
C LEU A 178 6.30 -20.10 -7.27
N LEU A 179 6.53 -19.08 -8.10
CA LEU A 179 7.34 -19.16 -9.31
C LEU A 179 8.85 -19.20 -9.05
N ARG A 180 9.32 -18.90 -7.83
CA ARG A 180 10.76 -18.94 -7.51
C ARG A 180 11.28 -20.36 -7.42
N ASP A 181 12.51 -20.56 -7.89
CA ASP A 181 13.27 -21.79 -7.69
C ASP A 181 13.95 -21.77 -6.31
N ILE A 182 13.15 -22.03 -5.28
CA ILE A 182 13.59 -22.11 -3.87
C ILE A 182 12.92 -23.31 -3.18
N PRO A 183 13.52 -23.86 -2.12
CA PRO A 183 12.95 -24.99 -1.38
C PRO A 183 11.53 -24.71 -0.86
N PRO A 184 10.65 -25.72 -0.78
CA PRO A 184 9.25 -25.55 -0.32
C PRO A 184 9.12 -24.89 1.05
N GLN A 185 10.03 -25.19 1.98
CA GLN A 185 10.04 -24.58 3.30
C GLN A 185 10.23 -23.05 3.23
N GLN A 186 11.14 -22.58 2.37
CA GLN A 186 11.37 -21.14 2.16
C GLN A 186 10.18 -20.47 1.46
N LYS A 187 9.47 -21.18 0.55
CA LYS A 187 8.23 -20.67 -0.04
C LYS A 187 7.16 -20.45 1.03
N ARG A 188 6.98 -21.42 1.93
CA ARG A 188 6.02 -21.33 3.04
C ARG A 188 6.32 -20.13 3.93
N GLU A 189 7.57 -19.99 4.37
CA GLU A 189 8.01 -18.87 5.20
C GLU A 189 7.71 -17.53 4.51
N GLN A 190 8.04 -17.39 3.22
CA GLN A 190 7.76 -16.17 2.47
C GLN A 190 6.27 -15.88 2.24
N ILE A 191 5.43 -16.90 2.13
CA ILE A 191 3.98 -16.72 2.02
C ILE A 191 3.39 -16.32 3.37
N ASP A 192 3.82 -16.94 4.47
CA ASP A 192 3.38 -16.58 5.83
C ASP A 192 3.72 -15.12 6.15
N LEU A 193 4.83 -14.63 5.60
CA LEU A 193 5.27 -13.25 5.67
C LEU A 193 4.34 -12.25 4.96
N LEU A 194 3.53 -12.65 3.96
CA LEU A 194 2.64 -11.73 3.23
C LEU A 194 1.49 -11.20 4.09
N GLY A 195 0.98 -12.01 5.02
CA GLY A 195 -0.15 -11.65 5.88
C GLY A 195 0.26 -11.03 7.21
N LYS A 196 1.55 -11.05 7.54
CA LYS A 196 2.01 -10.62 8.86
C LYS A 196 1.97 -9.09 8.97
N GLU A 197 1.54 -8.59 10.11
CA GLU A 197 1.39 -7.16 10.43
C GLU A 197 0.39 -6.35 9.57
N VAL A 198 -0.37 -6.97 8.67
CA VAL A 198 -1.45 -6.27 7.95
C VAL A 198 -2.58 -5.92 8.94
N PRO A 199 -3.15 -4.70 8.94
CA PRO A 199 -4.25 -4.31 9.82
C PRO A 199 -5.58 -4.92 9.36
N LEU A 200 -5.63 -6.25 9.38
CA LEU A 200 -6.77 -7.11 9.08
C LEU A 200 -6.93 -8.13 10.21
N SER A 201 -8.15 -8.60 10.42
CA SER A 201 -8.37 -9.75 11.32
C SER A 201 -7.72 -11.02 10.77
N ASP A 202 -7.27 -11.90 11.66
CA ASP A 202 -6.70 -13.22 11.28
C ASP A 202 -7.66 -14.03 10.39
N VAL A 203 -8.97 -13.88 10.62
CA VAL A 203 -10.01 -14.52 9.81
C VAL A 203 -9.92 -14.00 8.37
N LYS A 204 -9.89 -12.67 8.19
CA LYS A 204 -9.84 -12.06 6.87
C LYS A 204 -8.56 -12.41 6.12
N ILE A 205 -7.42 -12.42 6.81
CA ILE A 205 -6.13 -12.82 6.23
C ILE A 205 -6.19 -14.26 5.73
N LYS A 206 -6.71 -15.19 6.54
CA LYS A 206 -6.84 -16.61 6.16
C LYS A 206 -7.78 -16.81 4.96
N GLU A 207 -8.92 -16.11 4.95
CA GLU A 207 -9.86 -16.14 3.83
C GLU A 207 -9.19 -15.69 2.52
N THR A 208 -8.54 -14.52 2.54
CA THR A 208 -7.89 -13.95 1.37
C THR A 208 -6.73 -14.82 0.86
N MET A 209 -5.92 -15.36 1.77
CA MET A 209 -4.85 -16.32 1.41
C MET A 209 -5.43 -17.58 0.77
N GLY A 210 -6.49 -18.16 1.35
CA GLY A 210 -7.15 -19.34 0.81
C GLY A 210 -7.78 -19.11 -0.57
N GLU A 211 -8.35 -17.94 -0.82
CA GLU A 211 -8.82 -17.53 -2.15
C GLU A 211 -7.67 -17.38 -3.15
N ALA A 212 -6.56 -16.75 -2.74
CA ALA A 212 -5.39 -16.61 -3.59
C ALA A 212 -4.84 -17.98 -4.00
N PHE A 213 -4.68 -18.92 -3.06
CA PHE A 213 -4.23 -20.28 -3.33
C PHE A 213 -5.13 -21.02 -4.31
N ARG A 214 -6.45 -21.01 -4.07
CA ARG A 214 -7.43 -21.65 -4.97
C ARG A 214 -7.31 -21.08 -6.38
N SER A 215 -7.29 -19.76 -6.50
CA SER A 215 -7.17 -19.09 -7.81
C SER A 215 -5.88 -19.46 -8.55
N TYR A 216 -4.75 -19.60 -7.85
CA TYR A 216 -3.48 -19.99 -8.46
C TYR A 216 -3.51 -21.43 -8.97
N PHE A 217 -3.96 -22.38 -8.14
CA PHE A 217 -4.00 -23.79 -8.53
C PHE A 217 -5.02 -24.03 -9.66
N ASP A 218 -6.18 -23.38 -9.62
CA ASP A 218 -7.18 -23.48 -10.69
C ASP A 218 -6.62 -22.96 -12.03
N GLN A 219 -5.86 -21.86 -12.01
CA GLN A 219 -5.21 -21.32 -13.20
C GLN A 219 -4.12 -22.27 -13.72
N HIS A 220 -3.26 -22.78 -12.83
CA HIS A 220 -2.18 -23.68 -13.20
C HIS A 220 -2.70 -25.01 -13.76
N LEU A 221 -3.72 -25.60 -13.13
CA LEU A 221 -4.39 -26.81 -13.62
C LEU A 221 -4.99 -26.60 -15.02
N LYS A 222 -5.66 -25.46 -15.26
CA LYS A 222 -6.18 -25.12 -16.60
C LYS A 222 -5.07 -25.02 -17.63
N THR A 223 -3.93 -24.41 -17.29
CA THR A 223 -2.78 -24.32 -18.20
C THR A 223 -2.20 -25.70 -18.51
N LEU A 224 -2.08 -26.59 -17.53
CA LEU A 224 -1.60 -27.96 -17.75
C LEU A 224 -2.57 -28.75 -18.64
N MET A 225 -3.87 -28.68 -18.40
CA MET A 225 -4.88 -29.33 -19.25
C MET A 225 -4.83 -28.82 -20.70
N GLN A 226 -4.62 -27.52 -20.91
CA GLN A 226 -4.47 -26.94 -22.26
C GLN A 226 -3.16 -27.35 -22.95
N GLN A 227 -2.10 -27.61 -22.19
CA GLN A 227 -0.84 -28.12 -22.73
C GLN A 227 -0.93 -29.61 -23.09
N GLU A 228 -1.67 -30.40 -22.31
CA GLU A 228 -1.94 -31.81 -22.60
C GLU A 228 -2.85 -31.97 -23.83
N ASP A 229 -3.89 -31.13 -23.98
CA ASP A 229 -4.77 -31.12 -25.17
C ASP A 229 -4.05 -30.59 -26.43
N GLY A 230 -2.93 -29.87 -26.28
CA GLY A 230 -2.09 -29.37 -27.36
C GLY A 230 -0.92 -30.30 -27.77
N GLY A 231 -0.74 -31.42 -27.06
CA GLY A 231 0.28 -32.43 -27.36
C GLY A 231 -0.14 -33.37 -28.48
N GLU A 232 0.43 -33.18 -29.67
CA GLU A 232 0.42 -34.04 -30.87
C GLU A 232 -0.80 -34.98 -31.05
N VAL A 233 -1.78 -34.52 -31.83
CA VAL A 233 -2.55 -35.44 -32.68
C VAL A 233 -1.59 -35.93 -33.76
N MET A 234 -0.92 -37.06 -33.52
CA MET A 234 -0.23 -37.81 -34.56
C MET A 234 -1.24 -38.12 -35.68
N ASP A 235 -0.97 -37.59 -36.87
CA ASP A 235 -1.74 -37.91 -38.07
C ASP A 235 -1.70 -39.42 -38.31
N PRO A 236 -2.86 -40.13 -38.33
CA PRO A 236 -2.92 -41.56 -38.62
C PRO A 236 -2.30 -41.95 -39.97
N ALA A 237 -2.08 -40.98 -40.88
CA ALA A 237 -1.41 -41.18 -42.15
C ALA A 237 0.09 -41.53 -42.03
N ALA A 238 0.72 -41.34 -40.86
CA ALA A 238 2.14 -41.65 -40.66
C ALA A 238 2.46 -43.15 -40.50
N PHE A 239 1.46 -44.03 -40.43
CA PHE A 239 1.63 -45.49 -40.30
C PHE A 239 1.34 -46.29 -41.59
N ALA A 240 1.11 -45.63 -42.72
CA ALA A 240 0.92 -46.29 -44.02
C ALA A 240 2.14 -46.05 -44.93
N ALA A 241 3.24 -46.75 -44.65
CA ALA A 241 4.37 -46.92 -45.57
C ALA A 241 4.75 -48.40 -45.65
#